data_AF-A0A812EZR8-F1
#
_entry.id   AF-A0A812EZR8-F1
#
_cell.length_a   1.000
_cell.length_b   1.000
_cell.length_c   1.000
_cell.angle_alpha   90.00
_cell.angle_beta   90.00
_cell.angle_gamma   90.00
#
_symmetry.space_group_name_H-M   'P 1'
#
loop_
_entity.id
_entity.type
_entity.pdbx_description
1 polymer ?
#
loop_
_entity_poly.entity_id
_entity_poly.type
_entity_poly.pdbx_seq_one_letter_code
_entity_poly.pdbx_strand_id
1 'polypeptide(L)'
;MQKELYDFMKNHMDLLIGQAKSYLPFVKNAFPNTNLSDACFNLIVSNAFYVFLSQYAMRIQSPSEQDLAEFGNLVSQYRAKVDEMFK
;
A
#
# COMPACT_ATOMS: atom_id res chain seq x y z
N MET A 1 16.55 -1.70 -0.68
CA MET A 1 15.61 -2.80 -0.99
C MET A 1 16.12 -3.61 -2.16
N GLN A 2 16.06 -4.95 -2.06
CA GLN A 2 16.45 -5.83 -3.16
C GLN A 2 15.53 -5.62 -4.37
N LYS A 3 16.09 -5.58 -5.60
CA LYS A 3 15.33 -5.29 -6.83
C LYS A 3 14.11 -6.20 -7.02
N GLU A 4 14.27 -7.50 -6.78
CA GLU A 4 13.17 -8.47 -6.91
C GLU A 4 12.01 -8.15 -5.95
N LEU A 5 12.32 -7.73 -4.72
CA LEU A 5 11.32 -7.32 -3.75
C LEU A 5 10.66 -6.00 -4.15
N TYR A 6 11.42 -5.05 -4.69
CA TYR A 6 10.88 -3.80 -5.23
C TYR A 6 9.85 -4.10 -6.33
N ASP A 7 10.23 -4.91 -7.32
CA ASP A 7 9.38 -5.26 -8.47
C ASP A 7 8.12 -6.01 -8.00
N PHE A 8 8.27 -6.94 -7.04
CA PHE A 8 7.15 -7.64 -6.41
C PHE A 8 6.18 -6.67 -5.71
N MET A 9 6.69 -5.78 -4.84
CA MET A 9 5.84 -4.84 -4.11
C MET A 9 5.16 -3.84 -5.03
N LYS A 10 5.83 -3.40 -6.11
CA LYS A 10 5.23 -2.54 -7.12
C LYS A 10 4.04 -3.21 -7.79
N ASN A 11 4.20 -4.47 -8.22
CA ASN A 11 3.10 -5.23 -8.82
C ASN A 11 1.95 -5.46 -7.84
N HIS A 12 2.26 -5.70 -6.56
CA HIS A 12 1.24 -5.80 -5.50
C HIS A 12 0.47 -4.49 -5.32
N MET A 13 1.15 -3.34 -5.31
CA MET A 13 0.50 -2.03 -5.24
C MET A 13 -0.38 -1.75 -6.48
N ASP A 14 0.11 -2.06 -7.68
CA ASP A 14 -0.66 -1.92 -8.92
C ASP A 14 -1.96 -2.76 -8.86
N LEU A 15 -1.89 -3.98 -8.32
CA LEU A 15 -3.06 -4.84 -8.10
C LEU A 15 -4.05 -4.25 -7.09
N LEU A 16 -3.57 -3.86 -5.89
CA LEU A 16 -4.43 -3.32 -4.83
C LEU A 16 -5.17 -2.05 -5.29
N ILE A 17 -4.48 -1.18 -6.02
CA ILE A 17 -5.05 0.05 -6.58
C ILE A 17 -6.09 -0.28 -7.66
N GLY A 18 -5.82 -1.26 -8.52
CA GLY A 18 -6.80 -1.75 -9.50
C GLY A 18 -8.07 -2.29 -8.84
N GLN A 19 -7.94 -2.89 -7.66
CA GLN A 19 -9.06 -3.43 -6.88
C GLN A 19 -9.73 -2.41 -5.95
N ALA A 20 -9.09 -1.27 -5.66
CA ALA A 20 -9.54 -0.31 -4.65
C ALA A 20 -10.99 0.18 -4.87
N LYS A 21 -11.41 0.34 -6.13
CA LYS A 21 -12.80 0.69 -6.48
C LYS A 21 -13.83 -0.31 -5.93
N SER A 22 -13.49 -1.59 -5.88
CA SER A 22 -14.37 -2.64 -5.35
C SER A 22 -14.55 -2.55 -3.82
N TYR A 23 -13.59 -1.94 -3.11
CA TYR A 23 -13.62 -1.79 -1.66
C TYR A 23 -14.24 -0.46 -1.20
N LEU A 24 -14.61 0.45 -2.12
CA LEU A 24 -15.21 1.74 -1.76
C LEU A 24 -16.44 1.63 -0.83
N PRO A 25 -17.37 0.68 -1.02
CA PRO A 25 -18.49 0.51 -0.08
C PRO A 25 -18.01 0.12 1.32
N PHE A 26 -16.98 -0.72 1.42
CA PHE A 26 -16.37 -1.07 2.70
C PHE A 26 -15.75 0.16 3.36
N VAL A 27 -14.93 0.94 2.63
CA VAL A 27 -14.26 2.13 3.18
C VAL A 27 -15.27 3.14 3.70
N LYS A 28 -16.34 3.41 2.94
CA LYS A 28 -17.43 4.33 3.34
C LYS A 28 -18.13 3.91 4.63
N ASN A 29 -18.38 2.61 4.79
CA ASN A 29 -19.09 2.07 5.94
C ASN A 29 -18.19 1.89 7.18
N ALA A 30 -16.95 1.46 6.98
CA ALA A 30 -16.00 1.20 8.07
C ALA A 30 -15.40 2.49 8.64
N PHE A 31 -15.26 3.55 7.83
CA PHE A 31 -14.64 4.81 8.21
C PHE A 31 -15.56 6.03 7.96
N PRO A 32 -16.76 6.07 8.57
CA PRO A 32 -17.70 7.17 8.35
C PRO A 32 -17.12 8.50 8.86
N ASN A 33 -17.47 9.60 8.19
CA ASN A 33 -17.06 10.97 8.54
C ASN A 33 -15.55 11.23 8.55
N THR A 34 -14.77 10.42 7.82
CA THR A 34 -13.33 10.62 7.64
C THR A 34 -13.02 11.10 6.22
N ASN A 35 -11.78 11.53 5.97
CA ASN A 35 -11.29 11.69 4.61
C ASN A 35 -11.18 10.30 3.96
N LEU A 36 -12.16 9.96 3.11
CA LEU A 36 -12.25 8.64 2.50
C LEU A 36 -11.04 8.30 1.62
N SER A 37 -10.41 9.31 1.00
CA SER A 37 -9.18 9.10 0.25
C SER A 37 -8.03 8.69 1.17
N ASP A 38 -7.84 9.40 2.28
CA ASP A 38 -6.84 9.03 3.29
C ASP A 38 -7.10 7.65 3.88
N ALA A 39 -8.36 7.35 4.22
CA ALA A 39 -8.75 6.05 4.76
C ALA A 39 -8.47 4.91 3.77
N CYS A 40 -8.79 5.10 2.49
CA CYS A 40 -8.53 4.13 1.44
C CYS A 40 -7.03 3.94 1.20
N PHE A 41 -6.28 5.04 1.10
CA PHE A 41 -4.83 4.99 0.90
C PHE A 41 -4.15 4.27 2.07
N ASN A 42 -4.49 4.60 3.31
CA ASN A 42 -3.94 3.97 4.50
C ASN A 42 -4.28 2.47 4.57
N LEU A 43 -5.48 2.07 4.16
CA LEU A 43 -5.88 0.66 4.10
C LEU A 43 -5.01 -0.12 3.10
N ILE A 44 -4.82 0.43 1.90
CA ILE A 44 -4.00 -0.17 0.84
C ILE A 44 -2.54 -0.27 1.29
N VAL A 45 -1.97 0.83 1.81
CA VAL A 45 -0.58 0.86 2.26
C VAL A 45 -0.36 -0.08 3.45
N SER A 46 -1.31 -0.17 4.39
CA SER A 46 -1.21 -1.10 5.52
C SER A 46 -1.19 -2.56 5.06
N ASN A 47 -2.01 -2.91 4.06
CA ASN A 47 -1.99 -4.23 3.46
C ASN A 47 -0.62 -4.52 2.79
N ALA A 48 -0.14 -3.58 1.97
CA ALA A 48 1.14 -3.72 1.29
C ALA A 48 2.31 -3.78 2.28
N PHE A 49 2.26 -3.00 3.37
CA PHE A 49 3.31 -3.00 4.40
C PHE A 49 3.39 -4.33 5.14
N TYR A 50 2.23 -4.93 5.47
CA TYR A 50 2.20 -6.28 6.03
C TYR A 50 2.84 -7.31 5.09
N VAL A 51 2.53 -7.24 3.79
CA VAL A 51 3.12 -8.14 2.78
C VAL A 51 4.63 -7.91 2.66
N PHE A 52 5.08 -6.66 2.62
CA PHE A 52 6.49 -6.28 2.60
C PHE A 52 7.25 -6.85 3.80
N LEU A 53 6.76 -6.67 5.02
CA LEU A 53 7.38 -7.24 6.22
C LEU A 53 7.39 -8.77 6.18
N SER A 54 6.33 -9.39 5.67
CA SER A 54 6.25 -10.85 5.51
C SER A 54 7.32 -11.38 4.56
N GLN A 55 7.66 -10.65 3.49
CA GLN A 55 8.74 -11.02 2.57
C GLN A 55 10.12 -11.04 3.27
N TYR A 56 10.38 -10.11 4.20
CA TYR A 56 11.59 -10.15 5.02
C TYR A 56 11.56 -11.28 6.05
N ALA A 57 10.42 -11.48 6.72
CA ALA A 57 10.26 -12.53 7.72
C ALA A 57 10.47 -13.94 7.11
N MET A 58 10.00 -14.19 5.89
CA MET A 58 10.24 -15.45 5.16
C MET A 58 11.73 -15.73 4.90
N ARG A 59 12.58 -14.68 4.91
CA ARG A 59 14.03 -14.76 4.77
C ARG A 59 14.75 -14.77 6.12
N ILE A 60 14.00 -14.80 7.24
CA ILE A 60 14.52 -14.67 8.62
C ILE A 60 15.33 -13.38 8.78
N GLN A 61 14.86 -12.31 8.16
CA GLN A 61 15.49 -11.00 8.16
C GLN A 61 14.50 -9.93 8.59
N SER A 62 15.02 -8.80 9.04
CA SER A 62 14.26 -7.56 9.21
C SER A 62 14.67 -6.58 8.10
N PRO A 63 13.75 -5.73 7.62
CA PRO A 63 14.13 -4.66 6.70
C PRO A 63 15.08 -3.69 7.40
N SER A 64 16.06 -3.19 6.66
CA SER A 64 16.88 -2.07 7.10
C SER A 64 16.09 -0.75 7.05
N GLU A 65 16.63 0.30 7.67
CA GLU A 65 16.08 1.66 7.54
C GLU A 65 15.98 2.10 6.08
N GLN A 66 17.00 1.79 5.26
CA GLN A 66 16.99 2.09 3.84
C GLN A 66 15.88 1.33 3.11
N ASP A 67 15.62 0.06 3.46
CA ASP A 67 14.54 -0.71 2.85
C ASP A 67 13.16 -0.12 3.17
N LEU A 68 12.97 0.34 4.41
CA LEU A 68 11.74 1.01 4.84
C LEU A 68 11.54 2.34 4.10
N ALA A 69 12.60 3.15 3.96
CA ALA A 69 12.56 4.39 3.22
C ALA A 69 12.23 4.18 1.74
N GLU A 70 12.85 3.17 1.10
CA GLU A 70 12.57 2.82 -0.29
C GLU A 70 11.14 2.31 -0.49
N PHE A 71 10.61 1.51 0.44
CA PHE A 71 9.20 1.11 0.42
C PHE A 71 8.26 2.32 0.56
N GLY A 72 8.56 3.24 1.48
CA GLY A 72 7.81 4.49 1.64
C GLY A 72 7.79 5.33 0.36
N ASN A 73 8.93 5.48 -0.30
CA ASN A 73 9.04 6.16 -1.58
C ASN A 73 8.24 5.46 -2.69
N LEU A 74 8.24 4.12 -2.74
CA LEU A 74 7.44 3.35 -3.69
C LEU A 74 5.94 3.61 -3.50
N VAL A 75 5.42 3.45 -2.28
CA VAL A 75 3.97 3.57 -2.04
C VAL A 75 3.45 5.01 -2.17
N SER A 76 4.29 6.01 -1.85
CA SER A 76 3.91 7.43 -1.96
C SER A 76 3.50 7.84 -3.38
N GLN A 77 4.06 7.19 -4.40
CA GLN A 77 3.77 7.45 -5.82
C GLN A 77 2.32 7.11 -6.21
N TYR A 78 1.63 6.29 -5.40
CA TYR A 78 0.25 5.87 -5.65
C TYR A 78 -0.79 6.82 -5.05
N ARG A 79 -0.37 7.81 -4.25
CA ARG A 79 -1.27 8.71 -3.54
C ARG A 79 -2.24 9.43 -4.48
N ALA A 80 -1.72 10.03 -5.55
CA ALA A 80 -2.51 10.76 -6.52
C ALA A 80 -3.59 9.88 -7.18
N LYS A 81 -3.27 8.61 -7.47
CA LYS A 81 -4.23 7.66 -8.06
C LYS A 81 -5.38 7.33 -7.12
N VAL A 82 -5.14 7.27 -5.80
CA VAL A 82 -6.21 7.06 -4.82
C VAL A 82 -7.06 8.32 -4.69
N ASP A 83 -6.44 9.50 -4.61
CA ASP A 83 -7.18 10.77 -4.54
C ASP A 83 -8.14 10.95 -5.73
N GLU A 84 -7.75 10.53 -6.93
CA GLU A 84 -8.61 10.54 -8.13
C GLU A 84 -9.85 9.63 -8.04
N MET A 85 -9.86 8.61 -7.17
CA MET A 85 -11.04 7.74 -7.00
C MET A 85 -12.18 8.39 -6.22
N PHE A 86 -11.89 9.49 -5.52
CA PHE A 86 -12.83 10.19 -4.65
C PHE A 86 -13.13 11.63 -5.11
N LYS A 87 -12.63 12.02 -6.28
CA LYS A 87 -13.03 13.23 -7.01
C LYS A 87 -14.25 12.93 -7.89
#